data_AF-A0A0C9VF15-F1
#
_entry.id   AF-A0A0C9VF15-F1
#
_cell.length_a   1.000
_cell.length_b   1.000
_cell.length_c   1.000
_cell.angle_alpha   90.00
_cell.angle_beta   90.00
_cell.angle_gamma   90.00
#
_symmetry.space_group_name_H-M   'P 1'
#
loop_
_entity.id
_entity.type
_entity.pdbx_description
1 polymer ?
#
loop_
_entity_poly.entity_id
_entity_poly.type
_entity_poly.pdbx_seq_one_letter_code
_entity_poly.pdbx_strand_id
1 'polypeptide(L)'
;QPMIFPPDHPQFPLKPKGMQQVLMERGLYRSGLKMQCKKKKDGSGGRCQPNSTDCCARHILDLQPDFHEQKSLVQEVIEEAGHLCIFLPKFHCELNFVEFFWGAVKRYLHEHSDGSFAMLKENMGKALSSMPLATIRKWEH
;
A
#
# COMPACT_ATOMS: atom_id res chain seq x y z
N GLN A 1 -2.40 23.38 -4.16
CA GLN A 1 -3.69 23.72 -4.81
C GLN A 1 -4.80 22.88 -4.19
N PRO A 2 -6.05 23.35 -4.10
CA PRO A 2 -7.17 22.54 -3.58
C PRO A 2 -7.57 21.44 -4.57
N MET A 3 -7.81 20.23 -4.07
CA MET A 3 -8.24 19.06 -4.86
C MET A 3 -9.77 18.94 -4.97
N ILE A 4 -10.51 19.80 -4.28
CA ILE A 4 -11.96 19.87 -4.28
C ILE A 4 -12.37 21.23 -4.83
N PHE A 5 -13.43 21.28 -5.62
CA PHE A 5 -14.01 22.54 -6.10
C PHE A 5 -14.60 23.35 -4.93
N PRO A 6 -14.54 24.68 -5.00
CA PRO A 6 -15.07 25.52 -3.94
C PRO A 6 -16.61 25.39 -3.85
N PRO A 7 -17.22 25.76 -2.71
CA PRO A 7 -18.67 25.63 -2.50
C PRO A 7 -19.53 26.43 -3.47
N ASP A 8 -18.98 27.51 -4.03
CA ASP A 8 -19.61 28.41 -5.00
C ASP A 8 -19.39 27.96 -6.47
N HIS A 9 -18.76 26.80 -6.70
CA HIS A 9 -18.51 26.33 -8.06
C HIS A 9 -19.82 26.07 -8.81
N PRO A 10 -20.03 26.67 -10.00
CA PRO A 10 -21.34 26.75 -10.65
C PRO A 10 -21.94 25.39 -11.04
N GLN A 11 -21.11 24.37 -11.27
CA GLN A 11 -21.57 23.05 -11.74
C GLN A 11 -21.24 21.89 -10.80
N PHE A 12 -20.22 22.05 -9.94
CA PHE A 12 -19.60 20.94 -9.22
C PHE A 12 -19.17 21.34 -7.79
N PRO A 13 -20.04 22.01 -7.02
CA PRO A 13 -19.68 22.50 -5.70
C PRO A 13 -19.26 21.34 -4.79
N LEU A 14 -18.15 21.50 -4.06
CA LEU A 14 -17.59 20.51 -3.13
C LEU A 14 -17.23 19.14 -3.75
N LYS A 15 -17.22 19.00 -5.08
CA LYS A 15 -16.82 17.75 -5.73
C LYS A 15 -15.30 17.67 -5.92
N PRO A 16 -14.70 16.46 -5.89
CA PRO A 16 -13.29 16.30 -6.20
C PRO A 16 -13.00 16.68 -7.66
N LYS A 17 -11.87 17.33 -7.88
CA LYS A 17 -11.37 17.68 -9.22
C LYS A 17 -10.83 16.42 -9.90
N GLY A 18 -11.19 16.24 -11.17
CA GLY A 18 -10.59 15.20 -12.00
C GLY A 18 -9.13 15.52 -12.37
N MET A 19 -8.35 14.50 -12.72
CA MET A 19 -6.93 14.66 -13.08
C MET A 19 -6.71 15.73 -14.18
N GLN A 20 -7.62 15.83 -15.15
CA GLN A 20 -7.52 16.84 -16.22
C GLN A 20 -7.59 18.26 -15.65
N GLN A 21 -8.57 18.57 -14.80
CA GLN A 21 -8.70 19.89 -14.17
C GLN A 21 -7.47 20.21 -13.32
N VAL A 22 -7.03 19.24 -12.51
CA VAL A 22 -5.84 19.35 -11.65
C VAL A 22 -4.60 19.68 -12.48
N LEU A 23 -4.41 19.05 -13.65
CA LEU A 23 -3.28 19.31 -14.54
C LEU A 23 -3.40 20.62 -15.32
N MET A 24 -4.61 21.03 -15.70
CA MET A 24 -4.86 22.31 -16.36
C MET A 24 -4.48 23.46 -15.43
N GLU A 25 -4.91 23.42 -14.17
CA GLU A 25 -4.56 24.41 -13.15
C GLU A 25 -3.05 24.49 -12.88
N ARG A 26 -2.32 23.40 -13.07
CA ARG A 26 -0.85 23.34 -12.94
C ARG A 26 -0.08 23.74 -14.20
N GLY A 27 -0.77 24.01 -15.31
CA GLY A 27 -0.11 24.25 -16.60
C GLY A 27 0.60 23.03 -17.20
N LEU A 28 0.22 21.81 -16.77
CA LEU A 28 0.82 20.54 -17.21
C LEU A 28 -0.05 19.76 -18.19
N TYR A 29 -1.27 20.23 -18.44
CA TYR A 29 -2.18 19.58 -19.38
C TYR A 29 -1.86 19.94 -20.83
N ARG A 30 -1.95 18.96 -21.72
CA ARG A 30 -1.87 19.14 -23.18
C ARG A 30 -3.03 18.46 -23.88
N SER A 31 -3.46 19.02 -25.02
CA SER A 31 -4.52 18.43 -25.83
C SER A 31 -4.15 17.01 -26.27
N GLY A 32 -5.10 16.09 -26.18
CA GLY A 32 -4.89 14.67 -26.51
C GLY A 32 -4.12 13.87 -25.45
N LEU A 33 -3.83 14.44 -24.27
CA LEU A 33 -3.19 13.69 -23.19
C LEU A 33 -4.10 12.54 -22.71
N LYS A 34 -3.60 11.31 -22.83
CA LYS A 34 -4.29 10.13 -22.30
C LYS A 34 -4.34 10.17 -20.77
N MET A 35 -5.47 9.76 -20.19
CA MET A 35 -5.61 9.70 -18.72
C MET A 35 -4.66 8.69 -18.07
N GLN A 36 -4.53 7.52 -18.69
CA GLN A 36 -3.64 6.44 -18.23
C GLN A 36 -3.10 5.63 -19.41
N CYS A 37 -1.90 5.08 -19.26
CA CYS A 37 -1.37 4.08 -20.18
C CYS A 37 -2.18 2.78 -20.07
N LYS A 38 -2.84 2.37 -21.16
CA LYS A 38 -3.66 1.15 -21.19
C LYS A 38 -2.79 -0.08 -21.48
N LYS A 39 -3.14 -1.22 -20.87
CA LYS A 39 -2.64 -2.54 -21.30
C LYS A 39 -3.19 -2.85 -22.69
N LYS A 40 -2.35 -3.44 -23.53
CA LYS A 40 -2.77 -4.00 -24.82
C LYS A 40 -3.44 -5.37 -24.61
N LYS A 41 -4.14 -5.86 -25.64
CA LYS A 41 -4.88 -7.14 -25.59
C LYS A 41 -3.98 -8.36 -25.36
N ASP A 42 -2.73 -8.29 -25.78
CA ASP A 42 -1.68 -9.30 -25.59
C ASP A 42 -1.07 -9.28 -24.18
N GLY A 43 -1.60 -8.47 -23.26
CA GLY A 43 -1.08 -8.31 -21.91
C GLY A 43 0.16 -7.40 -21.82
N SER A 44 0.73 -6.98 -22.96
CA SER A 44 1.87 -6.06 -22.99
C SER A 44 1.44 -4.60 -22.76
N GLY A 45 2.39 -3.76 -22.35
CA GLY A 45 2.13 -2.34 -22.08
C GLY A 45 1.38 -2.09 -20.76
N GLY A 46 0.61 -0.99 -20.71
CA GLY A 46 -0.11 -0.54 -19.51
C GLY A 46 0.75 -0.02 -18.36
N ARG A 47 2.07 -0.08 -18.49
CA ARG A 47 3.01 0.61 -17.60
C ARG A 47 3.60 1.80 -18.33
N CYS A 48 3.80 2.89 -17.59
CA CYS A 48 4.58 4.03 -18.07
C CYS A 48 6.03 3.59 -18.27
N GLN A 49 6.65 4.02 -19.36
CA GLN A 49 8.07 3.71 -19.58
C GLN A 49 8.90 4.43 -18.50
N PRO A 50 9.92 3.79 -17.89
CA PRO A 50 10.66 4.37 -16.77
C PRO A 50 11.23 5.77 -17.04
N ASN A 51 11.66 6.01 -18.29
CA ASN A 51 12.28 7.28 -18.68
C ASN A 51 11.27 8.31 -19.22
N SER A 52 9.98 7.98 -19.29
CA SER A 52 8.96 8.90 -19.79
C SER A 52 8.27 9.57 -18.62
N THR A 53 8.40 10.88 -18.50
CA THR A 53 7.82 11.66 -17.39
C THR A 53 6.43 12.18 -17.69
N ASP A 54 6.01 12.13 -18.95
CA ASP A 54 4.84 12.86 -19.43
C ASP A 54 3.87 12.01 -20.25
N CYS A 55 4.01 10.68 -20.22
CA CYS A 55 3.24 9.79 -21.09
C CYS A 55 1.71 9.88 -20.90
N CYS A 56 1.21 10.10 -19.67
CA CYS A 56 -0.22 10.14 -19.35
C CYS A 56 -0.49 11.01 -18.12
N ALA A 57 -1.74 11.48 -17.98
CA ALA A 57 -2.15 12.34 -16.88
C ALA A 57 -1.81 11.75 -15.50
N ARG A 58 -2.10 10.45 -15.32
CA ARG A 58 -1.78 9.73 -14.09
C ARG A 58 -0.28 9.79 -13.77
N HIS A 59 0.59 9.54 -14.74
CA HIS A 59 2.03 9.53 -14.49
C HIS A 59 2.60 10.91 -14.20
N ILE A 60 2.10 11.94 -14.90
CA ILE A 60 2.48 13.32 -14.63
C ILE A 60 2.12 13.68 -13.19
N LEU A 61 0.90 13.33 -12.74
CA LEU A 61 0.46 13.54 -11.37
C LEU A 61 1.26 12.73 -10.35
N ASP A 62 1.52 11.44 -10.62
CA ASP A 62 2.35 10.58 -9.76
C ASP A 62 3.76 11.18 -9.52
N LEU A 63 4.29 11.96 -10.46
CA LEU A 63 5.59 12.64 -10.37
C LEU A 63 5.53 14.05 -9.74
N GLN A 64 4.34 14.56 -9.41
CA GLN A 64 4.23 15.84 -8.74
C GLN A 64 4.67 15.73 -7.27
N PRO A 65 5.39 16.72 -6.72
CA PRO A 65 5.92 16.64 -5.36
C PRO A 65 4.87 16.31 -4.30
N ASP A 66 3.70 16.95 -4.37
CA ASP A 66 2.62 16.74 -3.40
C ASP A 66 2.00 15.34 -3.46
N PHE A 67 1.99 14.70 -4.63
CA PHE A 67 1.54 13.31 -4.77
C PHE A 67 2.64 12.33 -4.40
N HIS A 68 3.90 12.63 -4.76
CA HIS A 68 5.05 11.79 -4.47
C HIS A 68 5.36 11.73 -2.98
N GLU A 69 5.20 12.85 -2.27
CA GLU A 69 5.45 12.99 -0.84
C GLU A 69 4.23 12.61 0.01
N GLN A 70 3.06 12.39 -0.60
CA GLN A 70 1.85 12.04 0.13
C GLN A 70 2.04 10.70 0.85
N LYS A 71 1.98 10.75 2.18
CA LYS A 71 1.97 9.55 3.01
C LYS A 71 0.61 8.86 2.89
N SER A 72 0.63 7.54 3.01
CA SER A 72 -0.63 6.79 3.11
C SER A 72 -1.30 7.08 4.46
N LEU A 73 -2.63 7.03 4.51
CA LEU A 73 -3.38 7.18 5.77
C LEU A 73 -2.87 6.22 6.86
N VAL A 74 -2.50 4.99 6.49
CA VAL A 74 -1.95 4.01 7.43
C VAL A 74 -0.61 4.49 8.01
N GLN A 75 0.27 5.05 7.18
CA GLN A 75 1.54 5.58 7.62
C GLN A 75 1.34 6.78 8.56
N GLU A 76 0.45 7.71 8.20
CA GLU A 76 0.12 8.87 9.04
C GLU A 76 -0.38 8.43 10.42
N VAL A 77 -1.36 7.52 10.47
CA VAL A 77 -1.93 7.02 11.74
C VAL A 77 -0.88 6.32 12.61
N ILE A 78 0.02 5.53 12.01
CA ILE A 78 1.08 4.83 12.76
C ILE A 78 2.11 5.83 13.31
N GLU A 79 2.53 6.80 12.49
CA GLU A 79 3.52 7.80 12.90
C GLU A 79 2.95 8.78 13.94
N GLU A 80 1.69 9.18 13.83
CA GLU A 80 0.99 10.01 14.83
C GLU A 80 0.88 9.32 16.20
N ALA A 81 0.79 7.99 16.22
CA ALA A 81 0.85 7.19 17.44
C ALA A 81 2.28 7.06 18.02
N GLY A 82 3.30 7.63 17.38
CA GLY A 82 4.70 7.56 17.80
C GLY A 82 5.42 6.26 17.39
N HIS A 83 4.86 5.51 16.44
CA HIS A 83 5.43 4.26 15.94
C HIS A 83 6.12 4.45 14.57
N LEU A 84 7.03 3.54 14.23
CA LEU A 84 7.66 3.49 12.91
C LEU A 84 6.82 2.64 11.95
N CYS A 85 6.46 3.19 10.80
CA CYS A 85 5.79 2.45 9.73
C CYS A 85 6.80 1.88 8.73
N ILE A 86 7.11 0.58 8.83
CA ILE A 86 8.09 -0.09 7.97
C ILE A 86 7.37 -0.78 6.80
N PHE A 87 7.68 -0.36 5.57
CA PHE A 87 7.18 -1.01 4.35
C PHE A 87 8.19 -2.05 3.85
N LEU A 88 7.78 -3.33 3.87
CA LEU A 88 8.60 -4.41 3.32
C LEU A 88 8.39 -4.56 1.80
N PRO A 89 9.41 -5.02 1.05
CA PRO A 89 9.28 -5.30 -0.37
C PRO A 89 8.12 -6.27 -0.65
N LYS A 90 7.34 -6.00 -1.70
CA LYS A 90 6.23 -6.86 -2.10
C LYS A 90 6.75 -8.20 -2.61
N PHE A 91 6.08 -9.28 -2.22
CA PHE A 91 6.41 -10.67 -2.61
C PHE A 91 7.74 -11.21 -2.06
N HIS A 92 8.27 -10.58 -1.00
CA HIS A 92 9.47 -11.03 -0.30
C HIS A 92 9.12 -11.41 1.14
N CYS A 93 8.38 -12.51 1.32
CA CYS A 93 7.93 -12.97 2.64
C CYS A 93 9.09 -13.42 3.54
N GLU A 94 10.23 -13.81 2.94
CA GLU A 94 11.48 -14.13 3.63
C GLU A 94 12.06 -12.94 4.42
N LEU A 95 11.70 -11.71 4.06
CA LEU A 95 12.11 -10.50 4.76
C LEU A 95 11.16 -10.11 5.90
N ASN A 96 10.03 -10.80 6.03
CA ASN A 96 9.03 -10.50 7.06
C ASN A 96 9.18 -11.46 8.23
N PHE A 97 9.82 -11.00 9.31
CA PHE A 97 10.12 -11.86 10.47
C PHE A 97 8.88 -12.50 11.13
N VAL A 98 7.70 -11.88 10.96
CA VAL A 98 6.44 -12.42 11.47
C VAL A 98 6.09 -13.78 10.83
N GLU A 99 6.59 -14.05 9.62
CA GLU A 99 6.39 -15.32 8.93
C GLU A 99 7.12 -16.47 9.63
N PHE A 100 8.32 -16.24 10.18
CA PHE A 100 9.03 -17.24 10.99
C PHE A 100 8.28 -17.54 12.28
N PHE A 101 7.77 -16.50 12.96
CA PHE A 101 6.95 -16.65 14.16
C PHE A 101 5.70 -17.48 13.87
N TRP A 102 4.94 -17.12 12.83
CA TRP A 102 3.75 -17.88 12.45
C TRP A 102 4.07 -19.28 11.96
N GLY A 103 5.22 -19.50 11.33
CA GLY A 103 5.71 -20.84 10.98
C GLY A 103 5.87 -21.74 12.20
N ALA A 104 6.50 -21.22 13.26
CA ALA A 104 6.67 -21.95 14.51
C ALA A 104 5.34 -22.20 15.25
N VAL A 105 4.47 -21.18 15.31
CA VAL A 105 3.12 -21.29 15.91
C VAL A 105 2.29 -22.35 15.17
N LYS A 106 2.30 -22.33 13.83
CA LYS A 106 1.59 -23.32 13.00
C LYS A 106 2.11 -24.74 13.25
N ARG A 107 3.42 -24.92 13.38
CA ARG A 107 4.02 -26.23 13.70
C ARG A 107 3.54 -26.74 15.06
N TYR A 108 3.58 -25.90 16.10
CA TYR A 108 3.05 -26.27 17.42
C TYR A 108 1.59 -26.71 17.33
N LEU A 109 0.74 -25.91 16.67
CA LEU A 109 -0.67 -26.23 16.51
C LEU A 109 -0.89 -27.54 15.77
N HIS A 110 -0.11 -27.80 14.72
CA HIS A 110 -0.19 -29.06 13.98
C HIS A 110 0.19 -30.29 14.82
N GLU A 111 1.15 -30.15 15.73
CA GLU A 111 1.59 -31.24 16.62
C GLU A 111 0.64 -31.47 17.81
N HIS A 112 -0.14 -30.46 18.21
CA HIS A 112 -0.92 -30.47 19.46
C HIS A 112 -2.44 -30.35 19.25
N SER A 113 -2.91 -30.16 18.02
CA SER A 113 -4.34 -30.08 17.70
C SER A 113 -4.77 -31.23 16.78
N ASP A 114 -6.01 -31.66 16.94
CA ASP A 114 -6.65 -32.76 16.18
C ASP A 114 -7.32 -32.29 14.88
N GLY A 115 -7.08 -31.03 14.47
CA GLY A 115 -7.75 -30.40 13.33
C GLY A 115 -9.12 -29.79 13.65
N SER A 116 -9.65 -29.96 14.86
CA SER A 116 -10.89 -29.29 15.27
C SER A 116 -10.65 -27.82 15.61
N PHE A 117 -11.64 -26.98 15.32
CA PHE A 117 -11.58 -25.55 15.66
C PHE A 117 -11.54 -25.34 17.19
N ALA A 118 -12.22 -26.19 17.95
CA ALA A 118 -12.23 -26.11 19.41
C ALA A 118 -10.81 -26.31 19.99
N MET A 119 -10.11 -27.37 19.57
CA MET A 119 -8.74 -27.61 19.98
C MET A 119 -7.76 -26.56 19.46
N LEU A 120 -7.95 -26.07 18.24
CA LEU A 120 -7.15 -24.95 17.69
C LEU A 120 -7.26 -23.72 18.59
N LYS A 121 -8.50 -23.37 19.00
CA LYS A 121 -8.77 -22.22 19.86
C LYS A 121 -8.18 -22.39 21.25
N GLU A 122 -8.29 -23.58 21.85
CA GLU A 122 -7.70 -23.88 23.15
C GLU A 122 -6.15 -23.78 23.12
N ASN A 123 -5.53 -24.29 22.05
CA ASN A 123 -4.08 -24.35 21.94
C ASN A 123 -3.45 -23.07 21.40
N MET A 124 -4.20 -22.13 20.81
CA MET A 124 -3.65 -20.89 20.24
C MET A 124 -2.80 -20.11 21.26
N GLY A 125 -3.31 -19.91 22.48
CA GLY A 125 -2.56 -19.20 23.52
C GLY A 125 -1.26 -19.93 23.92
N LYS A 126 -1.30 -21.27 23.99
CA LYS A 126 -0.13 -22.11 24.29
C LYS A 126 0.91 -22.02 23.16
N ALA A 127 0.45 -22.06 21.90
CA ALA A 127 1.29 -21.96 20.72
C ALA A 127 1.98 -20.59 20.63
N LEU A 128 1.25 -19.50 20.87
CA LEU A 128 1.82 -18.13 20.90
C LEU A 128 2.86 -17.98 22.02
N SER A 129 2.65 -18.64 23.16
CA SER A 129 3.57 -18.61 24.30
C SER A 129 4.74 -19.61 24.18
N SER A 130 4.69 -20.52 23.22
CA SER A 130 5.72 -21.56 23.04
C SER A 130 7.05 -21.00 22.55
N MET A 131 7.06 -19.77 22.02
CA MET A 131 8.22 -19.14 21.44
C MET A 131 8.94 -18.22 22.44
N PRO A 132 10.19 -18.52 22.83
CA PRO A 132 10.97 -17.64 23.67
C PRO A 132 11.25 -16.31 22.97
N LEU A 133 11.15 -15.20 23.72
CA LEU A 133 11.47 -13.86 23.21
C LEU A 133 12.90 -13.78 22.63
N ALA A 134 13.85 -14.53 23.22
CA ALA A 134 15.21 -14.63 22.73
C ALA A 134 15.31 -15.20 21.30
N THR A 135 14.40 -16.10 20.91
CA THR A 135 14.34 -16.64 19.55
C THR A 135 13.73 -15.63 18.59
N ILE A 136 12.67 -14.93 19.01
CA ILE A 136 12.01 -13.89 18.20
C ILE A 136 13.01 -12.78 17.85
N ARG A 137 13.79 -12.32 18.82
CA ARG A 137 14.82 -11.28 18.63
C ARG A 137 15.93 -11.69 17.65
N LYS A 138 16.18 -13.00 17.46
CA LYS A 138 17.15 -13.46 16.45
C LYS A 138 16.64 -13.32 15.01
N TRP A 139 15.33 -13.19 14.82
CA TRP A 139 14.72 -12.98 13.50
C TRP A 139 14.54 -11.50 13.15
N GLU A 140 14.74 -10.61 14.12
CA GLU A 140 14.62 -9.16 13.97
C GLU A 140 15.88 -8.52 13.34
N HIS A 141 16.88 -9.34 12.97
CA HIS A 141 18.18 -8.89 12.46
C HIS A 141 18.60 -9.62 11.18
#